data_AF-A0A7Y9EC52-F1
#
_entry.id   AF-A0A7Y9EC52-F1
#
_cell.length_a   1.000
_cell.length_b   1.000
_cell.length_c   1.000
_cell.angle_alpha   90.00
_cell.angle_beta   90.00
_cell.angle_gamma   90.00
#
_symmetry.space_group_name_H-M   'P 1'
#
loop_
_entity.id
_entity.type
_entity.pdbx_description
1 polymer ?
#
loop_
_entity_poly.entity_id
_entity_poly.type
_entity_poly.pdbx_seq_one_letter_code
_entity_poly.pdbx_strand_id
1 'polypeptide(L)'
;MHGAWEPGAVPESDLPLFADKAKLFQARAAMLEKVVHPWRRRYPKVHVDVMPLLERPREALLDAAGTADLLVVGDRGTGSLDPLLLGATSSAMLHHAPCTVAIVPAPRYAAQNAA
;
A
#
# COMPACT_ATOMS: atom_id res chain seq x y z
N MET A 1 10.58 -9.20 18.78
CA MET A 1 10.07 -7.83 18.58
C MET A 1 8.56 -7.93 18.42
N HIS A 2 7.79 -7.62 19.46
CA HIS A 2 6.33 -7.61 19.41
C HIS A 2 5.90 -6.18 19.12
N GLY A 3 5.45 -5.89 17.89
CA GLY A 3 4.77 -4.64 17.58
C GLY A 3 3.29 -4.82 17.87
N ALA A 4 2.78 -4.15 18.90
CA ALA A 4 1.34 -3.99 19.06
C ALA A 4 0.88 -2.94 18.05
N TRP A 5 -0.05 -3.33 17.18
CA TRP A 5 -0.73 -2.42 16.27
C TRP A 5 -1.57 -1.45 17.11
N GLU A 6 -1.31 -0.14 17.02
CA GLU A 6 -2.14 0.86 17.67
C GLU A 6 -3.40 1.15 16.83
N PRO A 7 -4.61 0.95 17.40
CA PRO A 7 -5.88 1.16 16.71
C PRO A 7 -6.12 2.59 16.22
N GLY A 8 -5.36 3.59 16.70
CA GLY A 8 -5.47 4.99 16.28
C GLY A 8 -5.15 5.23 14.80
N ALA A 9 -4.56 4.26 14.11
CA ALA A 9 -4.32 4.30 12.66
C ALA A 9 -5.56 4.03 11.80
N VAL A 10 -6.70 3.67 12.41
CA VAL A 10 -7.93 3.29 11.72
C VAL A 10 -9.11 4.11 12.29
N PRO A 11 -9.91 4.78 11.44
CA PRO A 11 -11.13 5.46 11.88
C PRO A 11 -12.04 4.52 12.68
N GLU A 12 -12.71 5.00 13.74
CA GLU A 12 -13.62 4.15 14.53
C GLU A 12 -14.70 3.46 13.68
N SER A 13 -15.14 4.09 12.60
CA SER A 13 -16.08 3.53 11.62
C SER A 13 -15.59 2.26 10.93
N ASP A 14 -14.27 2.07 10.84
CA ASP A 14 -13.63 0.94 10.18
C ASP A 14 -13.36 -0.21 11.17
N LEU A 15 -13.42 0.01 12.49
CA LEU A 15 -13.14 -1.01 13.51
C LEU A 15 -14.02 -2.28 13.38
N PRO A 16 -15.33 -2.19 13.10
CA PRO A 16 -16.16 -3.38 12.91
C PRO A 16 -15.74 -4.27 11.73
N LEU A 17 -15.02 -3.72 10.75
CA LEU A 17 -14.48 -4.50 9.63
C LEU A 17 -13.42 -5.49 10.11
N PHE A 18 -12.64 -5.14 11.14
CA PHE A 18 -11.56 -6.00 11.63
C PHE A 18 -12.06 -7.22 12.41
N ALA A 19 -13.31 -7.21 12.89
CA ALA A 19 -13.97 -8.38 13.48
C ALA A 19 -14.49 -9.39 12.44
N ASP A 20 -14.59 -8.97 11.16
CA ASP A 20 -15.13 -9.78 10.07
C ASP A 20 -14.17 -9.74 8.88
N LYS A 21 -13.29 -10.74 8.80
CA LYS A 21 -12.26 -10.86 7.77
C LYS A 21 -12.85 -10.79 6.35
N ALA A 22 -14.06 -11.33 6.13
CA ALA A 22 -14.70 -11.31 4.83
C ALA A 22 -15.18 -9.90 4.46
N LYS A 23 -15.82 -9.18 5.41
CA LYS A 23 -16.20 -7.78 5.19
C LYS A 23 -15.00 -6.86 5.00
N LEU A 24 -13.93 -7.03 5.78
CA LEU A 24 -12.69 -6.28 5.60
C LEU A 24 -12.13 -6.48 4.19
N PHE A 25 -12.05 -7.74 3.75
CA PHE A 25 -11.56 -8.07 2.41
C PHE A 25 -12.40 -7.40 1.33
N GLN A 26 -13.72 -7.54 1.39
CA GLN A 26 -14.63 -6.95 0.41
C GLN A 26 -14.52 -5.42 0.39
N ALA A 27 -14.49 -4.77 1.55
CA ALA A 27 -14.36 -3.32 1.64
C ALA A 27 -13.02 -2.82 1.06
N ARG A 28 -11.90 -3.48 1.38
CA ARG A 28 -10.57 -3.10 0.88
C ARG A 28 -10.40 -3.42 -0.60
N ALA A 29 -10.93 -4.54 -1.08
CA ALA A 29 -10.95 -4.88 -2.50
C ALA A 29 -11.75 -3.85 -3.31
N ALA A 30 -12.94 -3.47 -2.84
CA ALA A 30 -13.75 -2.43 -3.48
C ALA A 30 -13.05 -1.07 -3.50
N MET A 31 -12.32 -0.72 -2.43
CA MET A 31 -11.51 0.51 -2.39
C MET A 31 -10.37 0.47 -3.42
N LEU A 32 -9.64 -0.64 -3.49
CA LEU A 32 -8.54 -0.82 -4.44
C LEU A 32 -9.03 -0.75 -5.89
N GLU A 33 -10.13 -1.42 -6.20
CA GLU A 33 -10.76 -1.39 -7.52
C GLU A 33 -11.18 0.03 -7.94
N LYS A 34 -11.76 0.82 -7.02
CA LYS A 34 -12.11 2.22 -7.29
C LYS A 34 -10.90 3.07 -7.67
N VAL A 35 -9.74 2.86 -7.02
CA VAL A 35 -8.51 3.61 -7.32
C VAL A 35 -7.89 3.19 -8.65
N VAL A 36 -7.98 1.91 -9.00
CA VAL A 36 -7.39 1.35 -10.24
C VAL A 36 -8.25 1.63 -11.47
N HIS A 37 -9.58 1.70 -11.33
CA HIS A 37 -10.52 1.83 -12.44
C HIS A 37 -10.23 3.00 -13.42
N PRO A 38 -9.92 4.23 -12.97
CA PRO A 38 -9.58 5.33 -13.88
C PRO A 38 -8.34 5.04 -14.73
N TRP A 39 -7.36 4.34 -14.17
CA TRP A 39 -6.11 4.00 -14.87
C TRP A 39 -6.30 2.91 -15.91
N ARG A 40 -7.12 1.89 -15.60
CA ARG A 40 -7.52 0.86 -16.59
C ARG A 40 -8.19 1.50 -17.81
N ARG A 41 -9.05 2.51 -17.61
CA ARG A 41 -9.69 3.26 -18.70
C ARG A 41 -8.70 4.12 -19.48
N ARG A 42 -7.74 4.74 -18.80
CA ARG A 42 -6.73 5.61 -19.41
C ARG A 42 -5.67 4.83 -20.21
N TYR A 43 -5.32 3.63 -19.76
CA TYR A 43 -4.27 2.80 -20.35
C TYR A 43 -4.80 1.39 -20.69
N PRO A 44 -5.73 1.26 -21.65
CA PRO A 44 -6.42 -0.01 -21.93
C PRO A 44 -5.53 -1.12 -22.49
N LYS A 45 -4.31 -0.79 -22.95
CA LYS A 45 -3.33 -1.76 -23.43
C LYS A 45 -2.48 -2.38 -22.31
N VAL A 46 -2.58 -1.86 -21.09
CA VAL A 46 -1.86 -2.39 -19.93
C VAL A 46 -2.75 -3.44 -19.27
N HIS A 47 -2.29 -4.68 -19.19
CA HIS A 47 -2.94 -5.71 -18.41
C HIS A 47 -2.76 -5.41 -16.92
N VAL A 48 -3.87 -5.36 -16.18
CA VAL A 48 -3.86 -4.98 -14.76
C VAL A 48 -4.57 -6.04 -13.94
N ASP A 49 -3.78 -6.81 -13.21
CA ASP A 49 -4.26 -7.73 -12.19
C ASP A 49 -4.33 -7.02 -10.84
N VAL A 50 -5.47 -7.15 -10.15
CA VAL A 50 -5.70 -6.54 -8.84
C VAL A 50 -5.87 -7.65 -7.83
N MET A 51 -4.92 -7.76 -6.90
CA MET A 51 -4.88 -8.82 -5.91
C MET A 51 -4.85 -8.23 -4.49
N PRO A 52 -6.00 -8.12 -3.80
CA PRO A 52 -6.02 -7.83 -2.38
C PRO A 52 -5.50 -9.04 -1.59
N LEU A 53 -4.52 -8.83 -0.72
CA LEU A 53 -3.90 -9.88 0.10
C LEU A 53 -4.07 -9.57 1.59
N LEU A 54 -4.44 -10.57 2.39
CA LEU A 54 -4.54 -10.46 3.86
C LEU A 54 -3.30 -11.04 4.53
N GLU A 55 -2.16 -10.49 4.13
CA GLU A 55 -0.83 -10.92 4.54
C GLU A 55 -0.03 -9.72 5.06
N ARG A 56 1.11 -10.00 5.68
CA ARG A 56 2.04 -8.93 6.06
C ARG A 56 2.60 -8.30 4.79
N PRO A 57 2.56 -6.97 4.61
CA PRO A 57 2.99 -6.31 3.37
C PRO A 57 4.40 -6.71 2.91
N ARG A 58 5.33 -6.90 3.86
CA ARG A 58 6.69 -7.36 3.56
C ARG A 58 6.70 -8.72 2.86
N GLU A 59 5.91 -9.68 3.32
CA GLU A 59 5.88 -11.02 2.75
C GLU A 59 5.21 -11.04 1.39
N ALA A 60 4.02 -10.44 1.30
CA ALA A 60 3.28 -10.34 0.05
C ALA A 60 4.08 -9.67 -1.08
N LEU A 61 4.80 -8.58 -0.76
CA LEU A 61 5.60 -7.87 -1.74
C LEU A 61 6.89 -8.61 -2.11
N LEU A 62 7.52 -9.35 -1.19
CA LEU A 62 8.69 -10.17 -1.52
C LEU A 62 8.32 -11.34 -2.43
N ASP A 63 7.18 -11.98 -2.19
CA ASP A 63 6.67 -13.06 -3.03
C ASP A 63 6.36 -12.54 -4.44
N ALA A 64 5.59 -11.45 -4.54
CA ALA A 64 5.28 -10.81 -5.82
C ALA A 64 6.53 -10.32 -6.57
N ALA A 65 7.53 -9.81 -5.84
CA ALA A 65 8.79 -9.37 -6.44
C ALA A 65 9.61 -10.51 -7.03
N GLY A 66 9.41 -11.76 -6.59
CA GLY A 66 10.11 -12.94 -7.09
C GLY A 66 9.93 -13.18 -8.60
N THR A 67 8.85 -12.67 -9.19
CA THR A 67 8.55 -12.79 -10.62
C THR A 67 8.40 -11.45 -11.33
N ALA A 68 8.70 -10.33 -10.67
CA ALA A 68 8.53 -9.00 -11.22
C ALA A 68 9.84 -8.43 -11.78
N ASP A 69 9.78 -7.73 -12.91
CA ASP A 69 10.93 -6.98 -13.42
C ASP A 69 11.17 -5.67 -12.62
N LEU A 70 10.09 -5.09 -12.08
CA LEU A 70 10.08 -3.84 -11.32
C LEU A 70 9.01 -3.87 -10.24
N LEU A 71 9.42 -3.59 -9.01
CA LEU A 71 8.53 -3.33 -7.88
C LEU A 71 8.41 -1.82 -7.63
N VAL A 72 7.19 -1.30 -7.70
CA VAL A 72 6.90 0.12 -7.42
C VAL A 72 6.18 0.24 -6.08
N VAL A 73 6.73 1.03 -5.16
CA VAL A 73 6.14 1.30 -3.85
C VAL A 73 6.18 2.79 -3.51
N GLY A 74 5.30 3.23 -2.61
CA GLY A 74 5.35 4.59 -2.06
C GLY A 74 6.58 4.80 -1.17
N ASP A 75 6.92 6.05 -0.85
CA ASP A 75 7.98 6.36 0.11
C ASP A 75 7.57 6.11 1.57
N ARG A 76 6.28 6.25 1.89
CA ARG A 76 5.72 5.98 3.21
C ARG A 76 4.24 5.55 3.16
N GLY A 77 3.77 4.96 4.26
CA GLY A 77 2.36 4.58 4.44
C GLY A 77 1.50 5.70 5.01
N THR A 78 0.28 5.38 5.44
CA THR A 78 -0.70 6.33 6.02
C THR A 78 -0.43 6.73 7.47
N GLY A 79 0.72 6.35 8.04
CA GLY A 79 1.11 6.67 9.41
C GLY A 79 1.88 8.00 9.53
N SER A 80 1.85 8.60 10.72
CA SER A 80 2.54 9.86 11.06
C SER A 80 4.03 9.67 11.35
N LEU A 81 4.78 9.16 10.38
CA LEU A 81 6.24 9.05 10.48
C LEU A 81 6.93 10.36 10.05
N ASP A 82 8.18 10.53 10.51
CA ASP A 82 9.04 11.65 10.12
C ASP A 82 9.07 11.79 8.58
N PRO A 83 8.77 12.97 8.02
CA PRO A 83 8.75 13.20 6.58
C PRO A 83 10.10 12.93 5.90
N LEU A 84 11.21 12.89 6.64
CA LEU A 84 12.54 12.62 6.12
C LEU A 84 12.89 11.13 6.01
N LEU A 85 12.08 10.22 6.56
CA LEU A 85 12.36 8.79 6.62
C LEU A 85 11.48 7.97 5.67
N LEU A 86 12.06 6.90 5.11
CA LEU A 86 11.31 5.88 4.38
C LEU A 86 10.47 5.03 5.34
N GLY A 87 9.27 4.64 4.89
CA GLY A 87 8.44 3.69 5.60
C GLY A 87 9.10 2.31 5.72
N ALA A 88 8.73 1.56 6.76
CA ALA A 88 9.30 0.24 7.05
C ALA A 88 9.18 -0.75 5.87
N THR A 89 8.04 -0.76 5.18
CA THR A 89 7.84 -1.61 3.99
C THR A 89 8.79 -1.22 2.86
N SER A 90 8.87 0.08 2.54
CA SER A 90 9.71 0.59 1.44
C SER A 90 11.20 0.37 1.72
N SER A 91 11.63 0.60 2.96
CA SER A 91 12.99 0.26 3.42
C SER A 91 13.27 -1.24 3.28
N ALA A 92 12.36 -2.11 3.73
CA ALA A 92 12.52 -3.54 3.60
C ALA A 92 12.62 -4.00 2.14
N MET A 93 11.84 -3.41 1.22
CA MET A 93 11.92 -3.74 -0.21
C MET A 93 13.24 -3.32 -0.82
N LEU A 94 13.76 -2.13 -0.50
CA LEU A 94 15.08 -1.69 -0.97
C LEU A 94 16.21 -2.65 -0.57
N HIS A 95 16.11 -3.25 0.60
CA HIS A 95 17.14 -4.15 1.12
C HIS A 95 16.99 -5.61 0.68
N HIS A 96 15.78 -6.05 0.35
CA HIS A 96 15.49 -7.49 0.25
C HIS A 96 14.72 -7.91 -1.01
N ALA A 97 14.15 -7.00 -1.78
CA ALA A 97 13.43 -7.39 -2.99
C ALA A 97 14.43 -8.01 -4.01
N PRO A 98 14.08 -9.15 -4.64
CA PRO A 98 14.92 -9.80 -5.63
C PRO A 98 14.90 -9.11 -7.01
N CYS A 99 14.23 -7.95 -7.14
CA CYS A 99 14.07 -7.20 -8.39
C CYS A 99 14.41 -5.71 -8.21
N THR A 100 14.38 -4.97 -9.31
CA THR A 100 14.53 -3.50 -9.26
C THR A 100 13.39 -2.88 -8.45
N VAL A 101 13.69 -1.89 -7.60
CA VAL A 101 12.69 -1.19 -6.77
C VAL A 101 12.65 0.29 -7.13
N ALA A 102 11.46 0.81 -7.43
CA ALA A 102 11.19 2.23 -7.58
C ALA A 102 10.40 2.77 -6.38
N ILE A 103 10.95 3.79 -5.73
CA ILE A 103 10.29 4.51 -4.64
C ILE A 103 9.64 5.78 -5.18
N VAL A 104 8.32 5.89 -5.04
CA VAL A 104 7.55 7.04 -5.54
C VAL A 104 7.08 7.89 -4.35
N PRO A 105 7.59 9.12 -4.18
CA PRO A 105 7.14 9.99 -3.10
C PRO A 105 5.73 10.52 -3.34
N ALA A 106 4.99 10.77 -2.25
CA ALA A 106 3.70 11.44 -2.33
C ALA A 106 3.85 12.81 -3.04
N PRO A 107 2.87 13.23 -3.87
CA PRO A 107 2.91 14.53 -4.55
C PRO A 107 3.05 15.66 -3.53
N ARG A 108 4.09 16.50 -3.66
CA ARG A 108 4.33 17.65 -2.76
C ARG A 108 3.26 18.76 -2.86
N TYR A 109 2.32 18.63 -3.79
CA TYR A 109 1.32 19.66 -4.11
C TYR A 109 0.12 19.71 -3.15
N ALA A 110 -0.07 18.70 -2.29
CA ALA A 110 -1.17 18.69 -1.32
C ALA A 110 -0.94 19.60 -0.09
N ALA A 111 0.29 20.07 0.14
CA ALA A 111 0.64 20.88 1.30
C ALA A 111 0.37 22.39 1.15
N GLN A 112 0.02 22.88 -0.05
CA GLN A 112 -0.16 24.32 -0.32
C GLN A 112 -1.61 24.82 -0.24
N ASN A 113 -2.61 23.94 -0.12
CA ASN A 113 -4.04 24.33 -0.06
C ASN A 113 -4.63 24.23 1.36
N ALA A 114 -3.80 24.24 2.40
CA ALA A 114 -4.22 24.19 3.80
C ALA A 114 -3.71 25.40 4.61
N ALA A 115 -3.74 26.58 4.00
CA ALA A 115 -3.52 27.87 4.66
C ALA A 115 -4.78 28.74 4.54
#